data_AF-A0A969X1E5-F1
#
_entry.id   AF-A0A969X1E5-F1
#
_cell.length_a   1.000
_cell.length_b   1.000
_cell.length_c   1.000
_cell.angle_alpha   90.00
_cell.angle_beta   90.00
_cell.angle_gamma   90.00
#
_symmetry.space_group_name_H-M   'P 1'
#
loop_
_entity.id
_entity.type
_entity.pdbx_description
1 polymer ?
#
loop_
_entity_poly.entity_id
_entity_poly.type
_entity_poly.pdbx_seq_one_letter_code
_entity_poly.pdbx_strand_id
1 'polypeptide(L)'
;MRKNFLWIVLVLILIVFITWVTKYGNSGELGGSQVAGSITIAGSSSVQPFSEILAEKFMAQYTEARVNVQGGGSSQGIESVKSGVA
;
A
#
# COMPACT_ATOMS: atom_id res chain seq x y z
N MET A 1 43.51 -32.95 -3.88
CA MET A 1 42.17 -32.90 -3.25
C MET A 1 41.95 -31.63 -2.42
N ARG A 2 42.92 -31.16 -1.61
CA ARG A 2 42.77 -29.95 -0.76
C ARG A 2 42.57 -28.62 -1.50
N LYS A 3 43.22 -28.40 -2.66
CA LYS A 3 43.10 -27.13 -3.43
C LYS A 3 41.69 -26.92 -4.00
N ASN A 4 41.03 -27.97 -4.48
CA ASN A 4 39.66 -27.91 -5.01
C ASN A 4 38.65 -27.67 -3.87
N PHE A 5 38.87 -28.31 -2.71
CA PHE A 5 38.06 -28.06 -1.52
C PHE A 5 38.18 -26.61 -1.03
N LEU A 6 39.39 -26.05 -1.04
CA LEU A 6 39.63 -24.65 -0.64
C LEU A 6 38.98 -23.65 -1.61
N TRP A 7 38.94 -23.97 -2.90
CA TRP A 7 38.25 -23.16 -3.92
C TRP A 7 36.72 -23.21 -3.76
N ILE A 8 36.15 -24.39 -3.46
CA ILE A 8 34.71 -24.56 -3.19
C ILE A 8 34.28 -23.75 -1.96
N VAL A 9 35.10 -23.73 -0.90
CA VAL A 9 34.82 -22.95 0.32
C VAL A 9 34.86 -21.44 0.04
N LEU A 10 35.81 -20.97 -0.77
CA LEU A 10 35.87 -19.56 -1.17
C LEU A 10 34.66 -19.13 -2.01
N VAL A 11 34.19 -19.97 -2.93
CA VAL A 11 33.00 -19.70 -3.75
C VAL A 11 31.74 -19.65 -2.88
N LEU A 12 31.61 -20.54 -1.89
CA LEU A 12 30.48 -20.52 -0.96
C LEU A 12 30.45 -19.24 -0.10
N ILE A 13 31.60 -18.78 0.39
CA ILE A 13 31.70 -17.53 1.14
C ILE A 13 31.30 -16.33 0.27
N LEU A 14 31.70 -16.32 -1.00
CA LEU A 14 31.35 -15.26 -1.94
C LEU A 14 29.84 -15.22 -2.23
N ILE A 15 29.19 -16.38 -2.37
CA ILE A 15 27.73 -16.46 -2.59
C ILE A 15 26.97 -15.97 -1.35
N VAL A 16 27.42 -16.34 -0.15
CA VAL A 16 26.85 -15.83 1.11
C VAL A 16 27.04 -14.32 1.22
N PHE A 17 28.18 -13.78 0.80
CA PHE A 17 28.44 -12.35 0.82
C PHE A 17 27.54 -11.57 -0.16
N ILE A 18 27.36 -12.08 -1.39
CA ILE A 18 26.47 -11.48 -2.39
C ILE A 18 25.03 -11.47 -1.87
N THR A 19 24.53 -12.60 -1.36
CA THR A 19 23.16 -12.69 -0.81
C THR A 19 22.93 -11.78 0.40
N TRP A 20 23.96 -11.53 1.20
CA TRP A 20 23.91 -10.55 2.29
C TRP A 20 23.78 -9.12 1.73
N VAL A 21 24.64 -8.72 0.79
CA VAL A 21 24.63 -7.38 0.18
C VAL A 21 23.29 -7.06 -0.51
N THR A 22 22.68 -8.02 -1.23
CA THR A 22 21.39 -7.78 -1.90
C THR A 22 20.23 -7.61 -0.93
N LYS A 23 20.28 -8.23 0.26
CA LYS A 23 19.23 -8.12 1.27
C LYS A 23 19.33 -6.83 2.09
N TYR A 24 20.54 -6.33 2.33
CA TYR A 24 20.77 -5.07 3.07
C TYR A 24 20.79 -3.82 2.18
N GLY A 25 20.83 -3.97 0.85
CA GLY A 25 20.92 -2.86 -0.10
C GLY A 25 19.59 -2.25 -0.56
N ASN A 26 18.43 -2.75 -0.10
CA ASN A 26 17.13 -2.27 -0.58
C ASN A 26 16.25 -1.60 0.48
N SER A 27 16.85 -0.95 1.48
CA SER A 27 16.14 0.03 2.32
C SER A 27 16.14 1.40 1.63
N GLY A 28 15.62 1.45 0.41
CA GLY A 28 15.21 2.69 -0.25
C GLY A 28 13.85 3.10 0.30
N GLU A 29 13.78 3.40 1.60
CA GLU A 29 12.59 3.97 2.22
C GLU A 29 12.56 5.45 1.86
N LEU A 30 12.04 5.75 0.67
CA LEU A 30 11.63 7.09 0.29
C LEU A 30 10.40 7.43 1.14
N GLY A 31 10.67 7.97 2.34
CA GLY A 31 9.69 8.41 3.33
C GLY A 31 8.84 9.60 2.87
N GLY A 32 8.06 9.41 1.81
CA GLY A 32 6.75 10.03 1.69
C GLY A 32 5.75 9.00 2.19
N SER A 33 4.95 9.34 3.21
CA SER A 33 3.86 8.48 3.67
C SER A 33 2.99 8.11 2.46
N GLN A 34 3.21 6.92 1.89
CA GLN A 34 2.44 6.40 0.77
C GLN A 34 1.01 6.24 1.28
N VAL A 35 0.11 7.11 0.81
CA VAL A 35 -1.30 7.03 1.17
C VAL A 35 -1.86 5.84 0.42
N ALA A 36 -1.96 4.72 1.13
CA ALA A 36 -2.42 3.44 0.62
C ALA A 36 -3.57 2.92 1.49
N GLY A 37 -4.48 2.16 0.89
CA GLY A 37 -5.62 1.55 1.60
C GLY A 37 -6.94 1.78 0.90
N SER A 38 -8.04 1.42 1.57
CA SER A 38 -9.40 1.58 1.05
C SER A 38 -10.24 2.37 2.05
N ILE A 39 -10.96 3.37 1.56
CA ILE A 39 -11.90 4.20 2.33
C ILE A 39 -13.27 4.04 1.69
N THR A 40 -14.29 3.82 2.52
CA THR A 40 -15.70 3.82 2.09
C THR A 40 -16.39 5.03 2.70
N ILE A 41 -17.03 5.85 1.88
CA ILE A 41 -17.79 7.02 2.29
C ILE A 41 -19.26 6.72 2.03
N ALA A 42 -20.09 6.68 3.07
CA ALA A 42 -21.54 6.51 2.92
C ALA A 42 -22.27 7.74 3.48
N GLY A 43 -23.21 8.33 2.73
CA GLY A 43 -23.91 9.53 3.21
C GLY A 43 -24.95 10.14 2.28
N SER A 44 -25.09 11.46 2.39
CA SER A 44 -26.15 12.21 1.70
C SER A 44 -26.07 12.09 0.18
N SER A 45 -27.19 11.68 -0.43
CA SER A 45 -27.33 11.60 -1.90
C SER A 45 -27.16 12.96 -2.57
N SER A 46 -27.40 14.06 -1.85
CA SER A 46 -27.21 15.42 -2.39
C SER A 46 -25.74 15.79 -2.58
N VAL A 47 -24.83 15.24 -1.76
CA VAL A 47 -23.38 15.56 -1.84
C VAL A 47 -22.57 14.48 -2.54
N GLN A 48 -23.17 13.32 -2.81
CA GLN A 48 -22.55 12.21 -3.53
C GLN A 48 -21.78 12.63 -4.80
N PRO A 49 -22.35 13.39 -5.76
CA PRO A 49 -21.63 13.70 -7.00
C PRO A 49 -20.35 14.51 -6.75
N PHE A 50 -20.31 15.33 -5.70
CA PHE A 50 -19.12 16.07 -5.34
C PHE A 50 -18.07 15.15 -4.70
N SER A 51 -18.49 14.26 -3.81
CA SER A 51 -17.62 13.27 -3.17
C SER A 51 -16.97 12.32 -4.18
N GLU A 52 -17.68 11.92 -5.23
CA GLU A 52 -17.14 11.07 -6.31
C GLU A 52 -16.02 11.77 -7.10
N ILE A 53 -16.21 13.05 -7.45
CA ILE A 53 -15.18 13.84 -8.16
C ILE A 53 -13.93 14.00 -7.29
N LEU A 54 -14.10 14.26 -5.99
CA LEU A 54 -12.98 14.36 -5.06
C LEU A 54 -12.25 13.02 -4.91
N ALA A 55 -13.00 11.91 -4.79
CA ALA A 55 -12.46 10.56 -4.73
C ALA A 55 -11.61 10.24 -5.97
N GLU A 56 -12.10 10.57 -7.16
CA GLU A 56 -11.35 10.38 -8.41
C GLU A 56 -10.03 11.18 -8.42
N LYS A 57 -10.08 12.47 -8.07
CA LYS A 57 -8.87 13.31 -8.00
C LYS A 57 -7.88 12.82 -6.96
N PHE A 58 -8.37 12.34 -5.82
CA PHE A 58 -7.55 11.78 -4.75
C PHE A 58 -6.86 10.49 -5.20
N MET A 59 -7.59 9.56 -5.81
CA MET A 59 -7.02 8.31 -6.33
C MET A 59 -6.05 8.54 -7.51
N ALA A 60 -6.27 9.60 -8.30
CA ALA A 60 -5.33 10.01 -9.34
C ALA A 60 -3.99 10.51 -8.76
N GLN A 61 -4.02 11.14 -7.58
CA GLN A 61 -2.82 11.59 -6.87
C GLN A 61 -2.15 10.47 -6.06
N TYR A 62 -2.96 9.56 -5.51
CA TYR A 62 -2.53 8.45 -4.66
C TYR A 62 -2.98 7.12 -5.27
N THR A 63 -2.16 6.55 -6.14
CA THR A 63 -2.50 5.35 -6.93
C THR A 63 -2.71 4.09 -6.10
N GLU A 64 -2.24 4.08 -4.85
CA GLU A 64 -2.41 2.97 -3.91
C GLU A 64 -3.63 3.15 -2.99
N ALA A 65 -4.30 4.30 -3.04
CA ALA A 65 -5.52 4.56 -2.32
C ALA A 65 -6.74 4.17 -3.18
N ARG A 66 -7.77 3.62 -2.53
CA ARG A 66 -9.08 3.37 -3.10
C ARG A 66 -10.14 4.08 -2.28
N VAL A 67 -11.03 4.80 -2.94
CA VAL A 67 -12.15 5.49 -2.29
C VAL A 67 -13.44 5.07 -2.95
N ASN A 68 -14.34 4.48 -2.18
CA ASN A 68 -15.68 4.09 -2.61
C ASN A 68 -16.70 5.06 -2.02
N VAL A 69 -17.60 5.61 -2.84
CA VAL A 69 -18.62 6.56 -2.40
C VAL A 69 -20.00 5.94 -2.59
N GLN A 70 -20.81 5.98 -1.54
CA GLN A 70 -22.17 5.43 -1.50
C GLN A 70 -23.15 6.52 -1.07
N GLY A 71 -24.18 6.74 -1.87
CA GLY A 71 -25.33 7.55 -1.48
C GLY A 71 -26.41 6.77 -0.76
N GLY A 72 -27.47 7.49 -0.38
CA GLY A 72 -28.69 6.94 0.23
C GLY A 72 -29.18 7.70 1.47
N GLY A 73 -28.55 8.85 1.77
CA GLY A 73 -29.07 9.87 2.68
C GLY A 73 -28.25 10.01 3.96
N SER A 74 -28.34 11.17 4.61
CA SER A 74 -27.56 11.45 5.84
C SER A 74 -27.85 10.44 6.95
N SER A 75 -29.10 10.00 7.09
CA SER A 75 -29.50 9.00 8.07
C SER A 75 -28.82 7.65 7.82
N GLN A 76 -28.71 7.25 6.54
CA GLN A 76 -27.99 6.03 6.18
C GLN A 76 -26.49 6.18 6.46
N GLY A 77 -25.90 7.35 6.20
CA GLY A 77 -24.51 7.61 6.56
C GLY A 77 -24.21 7.43 8.05
N ILE A 78 -25.09 7.94 8.92
CA ILE A 78 -24.95 7.78 10.39
C ILE A 78 -24.99 6.29 10.77
N GLU A 79 -25.92 5.52 10.21
CA GLU A 79 -26.00 4.08 10.51
C GLU A 79 -24.87 3.27 9.88
N SER A 80 -24.34 3.66 8.73
CA SER A 80 -23.16 3.04 8.12
C SER A 80 -21.92 3.18 8.99
N VAL A 81 -21.73 4.36 9.61
CA VAL A 81 -20.64 4.57 10.58
C VAL A 81 -20.86 3.76 11.85
N LYS A 82 -22.10 3.74 12.37
CA LYS A 82 -22.43 2.97 13.58
C LYS A 82 -22.31 1.45 13.39
N SER A 83 -22.56 0.96 12.18
CA SER A 83 -22.41 -0.46 11.82
C SER A 83 -20.98 -0.84 11.38
N GLY A 84 -20.07 0.13 11.25
CA GLY A 84 -18.68 -0.10 10.84
C GLY A 84 -18.51 -0.43 9.35
N VAL A 85 -19.51 -0.12 8.52
CA VAL A 85 -19.46 -0.30 7.06
C VAL A 85 -18.78 0.89 6.37
N ALA A 86 -18.82 2.07 7.00
CA ALA A 86 -18.19 3.31 6.55
C ALA A 86 -17.38 3.97 7.68
#